data_AF-D3LSJ9-F1
#
_entry.id   AF-D3LSJ9-F1
#
_cell.length_a   1.000
_cell.length_b   1.000
_cell.length_c   1.000
_cell.angle_alpha   90.00
_cell.angle_beta   90.00
_cell.angle_gamma   90.00
#
_symmetry.space_group_name_H-M   'P 1'
#
loop_
_entity.id
_entity.type
_entity.pdbx_description
1 polymer ?
#
loop_
_entity_poly.entity_id
_entity_poly.type
_entity_poly.pdbx_seq_one_letter_code
_entity_poly.pdbx_strand_id
1 'polypeptide(L)'
;MNETITISGGVTEESKLTDKNIGVVVKDGKLNVKLVKNLTGLESATFTKDGRTSTLNQDGLTIGNNTDSTKNVSLTKDGLIMGGQEITNVKESKTDTSAATVGQVKAVKTATEQVASDLAAHKKVAVTYDDEQKKQITLGGGTEGTTITNVKAGALSKTSTDAVNGSQLFATNTNVTANTTNINNITKTLSSGFKVKAGNTAETVGLDNKNPETVEFKAVSENNSLTVGITKDDTTHTKIITYTLADNLTFGKAGEKGKDGTIGVNGKDGSSVVINGKDGSIGLNGTNGQNGLSIRGEKGTEGKPSVDGTTTIKRIVITDPDGKNP
;
A
#
# COMPACT_ATOMS: atom_id res chain seq x y z
N MET A 1 -16.60 -136.19 -2.71
CA MET A 1 -16.90 -135.35 -3.90
C MET A 1 -15.88 -134.22 -3.89
N ASN A 2 -15.06 -134.09 -4.93
CA ASN A 2 -14.13 -132.96 -5.08
C ASN A 2 -14.79 -131.98 -6.07
N GLU A 3 -15.46 -130.95 -5.55
CA GLU A 3 -16.02 -129.89 -6.39
C GLU A 3 -14.98 -128.79 -6.60
N THR A 4 -14.74 -128.43 -7.86
CA THR A 4 -13.88 -127.31 -8.24
C THR A 4 -14.64 -126.00 -8.05
N ILE A 5 -14.07 -125.06 -7.29
CA ILE A 5 -14.59 -123.70 -7.18
C ILE A 5 -13.90 -122.83 -8.24
N THR A 6 -14.68 -122.25 -9.15
CA THR A 6 -14.20 -121.25 -10.12
C THR A 6 -14.46 -119.84 -9.61
N ILE A 7 -13.42 -119.00 -9.56
CA ILE A 7 -13.53 -117.59 -9.20
C ILE A 7 -13.22 -116.76 -10.45
N SER A 8 -14.19 -115.98 -10.92
CA SER A 8 -14.06 -115.11 -12.09
C SER A 8 -14.15 -113.63 -11.70
N GLY A 9 -13.21 -112.81 -12.18
CA GLY A 9 -13.23 -111.35 -12.08
C GLY A 9 -13.61 -110.68 -13.41
N GLY A 10 -13.89 -109.37 -13.38
CA GLY A 10 -14.31 -108.61 -14.58
C GLY A 10 -13.16 -108.20 -15.53
N VAL A 11 -11.95 -107.99 -15.01
CA VAL A 11 -10.75 -107.65 -15.81
C VAL A 11 -9.84 -108.87 -15.85
N THR A 12 -9.43 -109.28 -17.05
CA THR A 12 -8.62 -110.50 -17.28
C THR A 12 -7.21 -110.21 -17.79
N GLU A 13 -6.93 -108.97 -18.22
CA GLU A 13 -5.60 -108.53 -18.64
C GLU A 13 -4.71 -108.27 -17.41
N GLU A 14 -3.66 -109.08 -17.22
CA GLU A 14 -2.77 -108.99 -16.06
C GLU A 14 -2.13 -107.61 -15.90
N SER A 15 -1.76 -106.93 -17.00
CA SER A 15 -1.18 -105.58 -16.97
C SER A 15 -2.14 -104.49 -16.48
N LYS A 16 -3.45 -104.77 -16.40
CA LYS A 16 -4.48 -103.86 -15.85
C LYS A 16 -4.87 -104.21 -14.42
N LEU A 17 -4.27 -105.26 -13.85
CA LEU A 17 -4.50 -105.68 -12.48
C LEU A 17 -3.38 -105.13 -11.58
N THR A 18 -3.69 -104.99 -10.31
CA THR A 18 -2.70 -104.57 -9.31
C THR A 18 -2.28 -105.74 -8.45
N ASP A 19 -1.00 -105.81 -8.14
CA ASP A 19 -0.47 -106.75 -7.17
C ASP A 19 -0.75 -106.29 -5.73
N LYS A 20 -0.88 -107.26 -4.82
CA LYS A 20 -0.87 -107.08 -3.35
C LYS A 20 -2.05 -106.28 -2.76
N ASN A 21 -2.93 -105.68 -3.56
CA ASN A 21 -4.02 -104.84 -3.04
C ASN A 21 -5.21 -105.62 -2.45
N ILE A 22 -5.34 -106.90 -2.78
CA ILE A 22 -6.36 -107.80 -2.24
C ILE A 22 -5.70 -108.81 -1.29
N GLY A 23 -6.03 -108.71 -0.01
CA GLY A 23 -5.63 -109.67 1.01
C GLY A 23 -6.69 -110.75 1.18
N VAL A 24 -6.26 -112.02 1.24
CA VAL A 24 -7.14 -113.16 1.54
C VAL A 24 -6.69 -113.79 2.86
N VAL A 25 -7.59 -113.84 3.84
CA VAL A 25 -7.31 -114.41 5.17
C VAL A 25 -8.31 -115.52 5.48
N VAL A 26 -7.83 -116.74 5.69
CA VAL A 26 -8.67 -117.85 6.13
C VAL A 26 -8.85 -117.79 7.65
N LYS A 27 -10.09 -117.71 8.12
CA LYS A 27 -10.43 -117.73 9.55
C LYS A 27 -11.77 -118.42 9.77
N ASP A 28 -11.84 -119.35 10.73
CA ASP A 28 -13.05 -120.09 11.09
C ASP A 28 -13.72 -120.80 9.89
N GLY A 29 -12.90 -121.35 8.98
CA GLY A 29 -13.37 -122.01 7.75
C GLY A 29 -13.91 -121.06 6.67
N LYS A 30 -13.77 -119.73 6.84
CA LYS A 30 -14.21 -118.71 5.86
C LYS A 30 -13.02 -118.01 5.20
N LEU A 31 -13.14 -117.73 3.91
CA LEU A 31 -12.23 -116.85 3.17
C LEU A 31 -12.66 -115.40 3.40
N ASN A 32 -11.85 -114.63 4.13
CA ASN A 32 -12.07 -113.21 4.33
C ASN A 32 -11.25 -112.44 3.29
N VAL A 33 -11.90 -111.96 2.25
CA VAL A 33 -11.29 -111.11 1.23
C VAL A 33 -11.40 -109.65 1.66
N LYS A 34 -10.28 -108.93 1.66
CA LYS A 34 -10.20 -107.55 2.14
C LYS A 34 -9.28 -106.73 1.24
N LEU A 35 -9.56 -105.44 1.12
CA LEU A 35 -8.59 -104.48 0.60
C LEU A 35 -7.49 -104.25 1.63
N VAL A 36 -6.27 -104.04 1.17
CA VAL A 36 -5.19 -103.52 2.01
C VAL A 36 -5.49 -102.07 2.44
N LYS A 37 -4.97 -101.66 3.59
CA LYS A 37 -5.17 -100.29 4.12
C LYS A 37 -4.56 -99.20 3.23
N ASN A 38 -3.40 -99.50 2.64
CA ASN A 38 -2.66 -98.61 1.75
C ASN A 38 -2.62 -99.25 0.37
N LEU A 39 -3.45 -98.76 -0.54
CA LEU A 39 -3.45 -99.23 -1.91
C LEU A 39 -2.22 -98.69 -2.64
N THR A 40 -1.51 -99.54 -3.38
CA THR A 40 -0.30 -99.16 -4.14
C THR A 40 -0.38 -99.64 -5.58
N GLY A 41 0.32 -98.97 -6.51
CA GLY A 41 0.34 -99.37 -7.92
C GLY A 41 -0.96 -99.11 -8.68
N LEU A 42 -1.85 -98.27 -8.14
CA LEU A 42 -3.05 -97.81 -8.86
C LEU A 42 -2.69 -96.66 -9.81
N GLU A 43 -3.25 -96.66 -11.02
CA GLU A 43 -3.10 -95.56 -11.98
C GLU A 43 -4.07 -94.41 -11.70
N SER A 44 -5.31 -94.73 -11.31
CA SER A 44 -6.35 -93.74 -11.02
C SER A 44 -7.47 -94.29 -10.14
N ALA A 45 -8.20 -93.38 -9.50
CA ALA A 45 -9.52 -93.63 -8.93
C ALA A 45 -10.53 -92.67 -9.57
N THR A 46 -11.52 -93.22 -10.27
CA THR A 46 -12.48 -92.44 -11.08
C THR A 46 -13.90 -92.71 -10.60
N PHE A 47 -14.64 -91.64 -10.32
CA PHE A 47 -16.03 -91.67 -9.89
C PHE A 47 -16.88 -90.90 -10.88
N THR A 48 -17.73 -91.60 -11.64
CA THR A 48 -18.61 -90.99 -12.64
C THR A 48 -20.07 -91.22 -12.27
N LYS A 49 -20.82 -90.13 -12.14
CA LYS A 49 -22.27 -90.17 -11.94
C LYS A 49 -22.89 -88.91 -12.55
N ASP A 50 -24.02 -89.07 -13.24
CA ASP A 50 -24.81 -87.96 -13.80
C ASP A 50 -23.99 -86.98 -14.66
N GLY A 51 -23.08 -87.50 -15.49
CA GLY A 51 -22.22 -86.69 -16.38
C GLY A 51 -21.10 -85.92 -15.70
N ARG A 52 -20.90 -86.09 -14.38
CA ARG A 52 -19.76 -85.54 -13.64
C ARG A 52 -18.76 -86.64 -13.35
N THR A 53 -17.48 -86.31 -13.48
CA THR A 53 -16.37 -87.20 -13.17
C THR A 53 -15.44 -86.54 -12.18
N SER A 54 -15.10 -87.28 -11.13
CA SER A 54 -14.00 -86.95 -10.23
C SER A 54 -12.90 -87.99 -10.42
N THR A 55 -11.69 -87.52 -10.69
CA THR A 55 -10.52 -88.37 -10.95
C THR A 55 -9.39 -87.97 -10.00
N LEU A 56 -8.84 -88.95 -9.28
CA LEU A 56 -7.56 -88.83 -8.59
C LEU A 56 -6.53 -89.70 -9.33
N ASN A 57 -5.44 -89.10 -9.79
CA ASN A 57 -4.36 -89.78 -10.52
C ASN A 57 -2.99 -89.16 -10.18
N GLN A 58 -1.95 -89.49 -10.95
CA GLN A 58 -0.60 -88.93 -10.78
C GLN A 58 -0.53 -87.40 -10.89
N ASP A 59 -1.45 -86.78 -11.64
CA ASP A 59 -1.46 -85.33 -11.88
C ASP A 59 -2.18 -84.58 -10.75
N GLY A 60 -3.02 -85.26 -9.97
CA GLY A 60 -3.73 -84.71 -8.82
C GLY A 60 -5.22 -85.05 -8.81
N LEU A 61 -6.04 -84.13 -8.27
CA LEU A 61 -7.49 -84.27 -8.21
C LEU A 61 -8.15 -83.37 -9.25
N THR A 62 -9.05 -83.92 -10.06
CA THR A 62 -9.92 -83.16 -10.97
C THR A 62 -11.38 -83.49 -10.69
N ILE A 63 -12.23 -82.46 -10.63
CA ILE A 63 -13.68 -82.56 -10.42
C ILE A 63 -14.38 -81.74 -11.50
N GLY A 64 -15.16 -82.39 -12.37
CA GLY A 64 -16.00 -81.64 -13.31
C GLY A 64 -16.62 -82.49 -14.41
N ASN A 65 -17.16 -81.81 -15.42
CA ASN A 65 -17.80 -82.46 -16.56
C ASN A 65 -16.80 -82.45 -17.72
N ASN A 66 -16.41 -83.65 -18.18
CA ASN A 66 -15.36 -83.87 -19.18
C ASN A 66 -15.71 -83.30 -20.58
N THR A 67 -16.85 -82.63 -20.76
CA THR A 67 -17.22 -81.96 -22.01
C THR A 67 -16.57 -80.58 -22.18
N ASP A 68 -16.26 -79.87 -21.08
CA ASP A 68 -15.53 -78.59 -21.11
C ASP A 68 -14.54 -78.56 -19.94
N SER A 69 -13.28 -78.91 -20.24
CA SER A 69 -12.20 -78.96 -19.26
C SER A 69 -11.91 -77.60 -18.60
N THR A 70 -12.30 -76.48 -19.22
CA THR A 70 -12.12 -75.13 -18.64
C THR A 70 -13.05 -74.85 -17.46
N LYS A 71 -14.09 -75.68 -17.27
CA LYS A 71 -15.05 -75.59 -16.17
C LYS A 71 -14.75 -76.56 -15.03
N ASN A 72 -13.68 -77.35 -15.14
CA ASN A 72 -13.29 -78.28 -14.10
C ASN A 72 -12.60 -77.54 -12.93
N VAL A 73 -12.84 -78.02 -11.72
CA VAL A 73 -12.04 -77.67 -10.55
C VAL A 73 -10.92 -78.70 -10.44
N SER A 74 -9.67 -78.28 -10.33
CA SER A 74 -8.55 -79.22 -10.19
C SER A 74 -7.48 -78.70 -9.25
N LEU A 75 -6.85 -79.62 -8.53
CA LEU A 75 -5.63 -79.39 -7.76
C LEU A 75 -4.56 -80.31 -8.33
N THR A 76 -3.62 -79.73 -9.06
CA THR A 76 -2.54 -80.45 -9.74
C THR A 76 -1.17 -79.82 -9.43
N LYS A 77 -0.10 -80.36 -10.04
CA LYS A 77 1.24 -79.75 -10.00
C LYS A 77 1.27 -78.28 -10.48
N ASP A 78 0.30 -77.89 -11.30
CA ASP A 78 0.21 -76.54 -11.88
C ASP A 78 -0.63 -75.60 -11.01
N GLY A 79 -1.15 -76.09 -9.88
CA GLY A 79 -1.87 -75.29 -8.87
C GLY A 79 -3.36 -75.65 -8.76
N LEU A 80 -4.12 -74.71 -8.21
CA LEU A 80 -5.57 -74.81 -8.05
C LEU A 80 -6.28 -74.04 -9.18
N ILE A 81 -7.10 -74.75 -9.94
CA ILE A 81 -7.97 -74.17 -10.96
C ILE A 81 -9.41 -74.27 -10.45
N MET A 82 -10.15 -73.15 -10.48
CA MET A 82 -11.53 -73.10 -9.98
C MET A 82 -12.59 -73.25 -11.08
N GLY A 83 -12.20 -73.38 -12.35
CA GLY A 83 -13.16 -73.59 -13.44
C GLY A 83 -14.20 -72.48 -13.62
N GLY A 84 -13.88 -71.25 -13.20
CA GLY A 84 -14.80 -70.11 -13.19
C GLY A 84 -15.72 -70.03 -11.96
N GLN A 85 -15.52 -70.89 -10.97
CA GLN A 85 -16.27 -70.87 -9.71
C GLN A 85 -15.66 -69.88 -8.71
N GLU A 86 -16.50 -69.33 -7.83
CA GLU A 86 -16.04 -68.52 -6.71
C GLU A 86 -15.38 -69.39 -5.62
N ILE A 87 -14.37 -68.84 -4.96
CA ILE A 87 -13.82 -69.39 -3.71
C ILE A 87 -14.48 -68.64 -2.56
N THR A 88 -15.39 -69.32 -1.84
CA THR A 88 -16.07 -68.75 -0.68
C THR A 88 -15.36 -69.16 0.62
N ASN A 89 -15.71 -68.50 1.73
CA ASN A 89 -15.12 -68.75 3.06
C ASN A 89 -13.60 -68.52 3.14
N VAL A 90 -13.05 -67.65 2.30
CA VAL A 90 -11.67 -67.18 2.41
C VAL A 90 -11.57 -66.25 3.62
N LYS A 91 -10.77 -66.64 4.61
CA LYS A 91 -10.48 -65.81 5.78
C LYS A 91 -9.60 -64.64 5.39
N GLU A 92 -9.91 -63.44 5.89
CA GLU A 92 -9.02 -62.30 5.74
C GLU A 92 -7.65 -62.56 6.37
N SER A 93 -6.61 -62.19 5.66
CA SER A 93 -5.22 -62.39 6.07
C SER A 93 -4.42 -61.11 5.84
N LYS A 94 -3.43 -60.87 6.70
CA LYS A 94 -2.46 -59.78 6.57
C LYS A 94 -1.12 -60.26 6.00
N THR A 95 -1.03 -61.51 5.56
CA THR A 95 0.19 -62.08 4.99
C THR A 95 0.21 -61.79 3.50
N ASP A 96 1.31 -61.22 2.99
CA ASP A 96 1.44 -60.77 1.59
C ASP A 96 1.20 -61.88 0.54
N THR A 97 1.39 -63.15 0.92
CA THR A 97 1.20 -64.31 0.05
C THR A 97 -0.20 -64.93 0.15
N SER A 98 -1.10 -64.36 0.95
CA SER A 98 -2.49 -64.82 1.06
C SER A 98 -3.38 -64.18 -0.02
N ALA A 99 -4.41 -64.92 -0.44
CA ALA A 99 -5.46 -64.35 -1.27
C ALA A 99 -6.21 -63.24 -0.51
N ALA A 100 -6.45 -62.11 -1.17
CA ALA A 100 -7.26 -61.03 -0.62
C ALA A 100 -8.75 -61.34 -0.75
N THR A 101 -9.54 -61.03 0.27
CA THR A 101 -11.00 -61.11 0.17
C THR A 101 -11.56 -59.89 -0.56
N VAL A 102 -12.78 -60.01 -1.09
CA VAL A 102 -13.52 -58.86 -1.64
C VAL A 102 -13.74 -57.77 -0.58
N GLY A 103 -13.85 -58.14 0.70
CA GLY A 103 -13.95 -57.20 1.82
C GLY A 103 -12.70 -56.30 1.94
N GLN A 104 -11.51 -56.89 1.87
CA GLN A 104 -10.24 -56.15 1.91
C GLN A 104 -10.09 -55.21 0.71
N VAL A 105 -10.45 -55.67 -0.50
CA VAL A 105 -10.42 -54.83 -1.71
C VAL A 105 -11.42 -53.67 -1.61
N LYS A 106 -12.63 -53.91 -1.09
CA LYS A 106 -13.63 -52.86 -0.83
C LYS A 106 -13.13 -51.83 0.18
N ALA A 107 -12.47 -52.27 1.25
CA ALA A 107 -11.89 -51.37 2.25
C ALA A 107 -10.84 -50.44 1.63
N VAL A 108 -9.96 -50.96 0.77
CA VAL A 108 -8.98 -50.15 0.02
C VAL A 108 -9.67 -49.16 -0.91
N LYS A 109 -10.73 -49.58 -1.62
CA LYS A 109 -11.52 -48.70 -2.48
C LYS A 109 -12.12 -47.55 -1.68
N THR A 110 -12.76 -47.83 -0.54
CA THR A 110 -13.35 -46.81 0.33
C THR A 110 -12.29 -45.83 0.85
N ALA A 111 -11.13 -46.32 1.29
CA ALA A 111 -10.03 -45.45 1.72
C ALA A 111 -9.54 -44.54 0.59
N THR A 112 -9.46 -45.07 -0.63
CA THR A 112 -9.04 -44.29 -1.83
C THR A 112 -10.06 -43.21 -2.18
N GLU A 113 -11.36 -43.54 -2.12
CA GLU A 113 -12.45 -42.57 -2.35
C GLU A 113 -12.48 -41.47 -1.28
N GLN A 114 -12.15 -41.81 -0.03
CA GLN A 114 -12.00 -40.84 1.05
C GLN A 114 -10.83 -39.88 0.77
N VAL A 115 -9.65 -40.41 0.40
CA VAL A 115 -8.48 -39.57 0.04
C VAL A 115 -8.80 -38.62 -1.11
N ALA A 116 -9.51 -39.09 -2.15
CA ALA A 116 -9.92 -38.24 -3.26
C ALA A 116 -10.86 -37.11 -2.81
N SER A 117 -11.78 -37.42 -1.89
CA SER A 117 -12.71 -36.45 -1.31
C SER A 117 -11.99 -35.43 -0.43
N ASP A 118 -11.05 -35.88 0.40
CA ASP A 118 -10.21 -35.02 1.24
C ASP A 118 -9.35 -34.08 0.38
N LEU A 119 -8.76 -34.59 -0.72
CA LEU A 119 -8.00 -33.77 -1.66
C LEU A 119 -8.87 -32.70 -2.32
N ALA A 120 -10.10 -33.06 -2.72
CA ALA A 120 -11.04 -32.10 -3.30
C ALA A 120 -11.47 -31.04 -2.29
N ALA A 121 -11.67 -31.40 -1.02
CA ALA A 121 -12.00 -30.46 0.05
C ALA A 121 -10.84 -29.49 0.32
N HIS A 122 -9.60 -29.98 0.44
CA HIS A 122 -8.43 -29.12 0.62
C HIS A 122 -8.22 -28.15 -0.54
N LYS A 123 -8.46 -28.57 -1.79
CA LYS A 123 -8.38 -27.69 -2.97
C LYS A 123 -9.36 -26.52 -2.93
N LYS A 124 -10.50 -26.63 -2.24
CA LYS A 124 -11.49 -25.55 -2.15
C LYS A 124 -11.09 -24.42 -1.19
N VAL A 125 -10.24 -24.73 -0.22
CA VAL A 125 -9.82 -23.77 0.84
C VAL A 125 -8.37 -23.31 0.68
N ALA A 126 -7.61 -23.93 -0.21
CA ALA A 126 -6.25 -23.53 -0.52
C ALA A 126 -6.22 -22.23 -1.33
N VAL A 127 -5.24 -21.38 -1.04
CA VAL A 127 -4.84 -20.30 -1.97
C VAL A 127 -3.95 -20.93 -3.03
N THR A 128 -4.34 -20.80 -4.30
CA THR A 128 -3.61 -21.36 -5.44
C THR A 128 -3.20 -20.28 -6.41
N TYR A 129 -2.23 -20.60 -7.27
CA TYR A 129 -2.00 -19.81 -8.48
C TYR A 129 -3.17 -19.98 -9.46
N ASP A 130 -3.37 -18.96 -10.29
CA ASP A 130 -4.42 -18.97 -11.30
C ASP A 130 -4.12 -19.98 -12.42
N ASP A 131 -2.83 -20.21 -12.68
CA ASP A 131 -2.33 -21.12 -13.71
C ASP A 131 -0.98 -21.77 -13.33
N GLU A 132 -0.47 -22.63 -14.22
CA GLU A 132 0.82 -23.31 -14.06
C GLU A 132 2.03 -22.38 -14.21
N GLN A 133 1.87 -21.19 -14.79
CA GLN A 133 2.96 -20.21 -14.95
C GLN A 133 3.22 -19.43 -13.66
N LYS A 134 2.32 -19.50 -12.68
CA LYS A 134 2.49 -18.97 -11.31
C LYS A 134 2.74 -17.46 -11.27
N LYS A 135 2.14 -16.71 -12.20
CA LYS A 135 2.30 -15.25 -12.29
C LYS A 135 1.26 -14.48 -11.47
N GLN A 136 0.14 -15.11 -11.14
CA GLN A 136 -0.99 -14.46 -10.50
C GLN A 136 -1.66 -15.38 -9.47
N ILE A 137 -2.18 -14.75 -8.42
CA ILE A 137 -3.07 -15.34 -7.43
C ILE A 137 -4.29 -14.44 -7.34
N THR A 138 -5.45 -14.95 -7.73
CA THR A 138 -6.74 -14.29 -7.55
C THR A 138 -7.41 -14.83 -6.30
N LEU A 139 -7.58 -13.97 -5.29
CA LEU A 139 -8.20 -14.37 -4.03
C LEU A 139 -9.73 -14.45 -4.19
N GLY A 140 -10.33 -15.55 -3.72
CA GLY A 140 -11.74 -15.88 -3.96
C GLY A 140 -12.79 -15.12 -3.12
N GLY A 141 -12.45 -14.00 -2.51
CA GLY A 141 -13.33 -13.25 -1.61
C GLY A 141 -14.46 -12.44 -2.28
N GLY A 142 -14.65 -12.58 -3.59
CA GLY A 142 -15.67 -11.84 -4.33
C GLY A 142 -15.43 -10.33 -4.34
N THR A 143 -16.49 -9.54 -4.25
CA THR A 143 -16.43 -8.06 -4.34
C THR A 143 -15.75 -7.40 -3.16
N GLU A 144 -15.83 -8.01 -1.97
CA GLU A 144 -15.19 -7.52 -0.75
C GLU A 144 -13.68 -7.85 -0.71
N GLY A 145 -13.22 -8.75 -1.58
CA GLY A 145 -11.86 -9.25 -1.59
C GLY A 145 -11.53 -10.16 -0.39
N THR A 146 -10.25 -10.47 -0.22
CA THR A 146 -9.76 -11.34 0.87
C THR A 146 -8.69 -10.62 1.67
N THR A 147 -8.86 -10.57 3.00
CA THR A 147 -7.86 -10.00 3.90
C THR A 147 -6.68 -10.95 4.05
N ILE A 148 -5.46 -10.46 3.80
CA ILE A 148 -4.21 -11.14 4.15
C ILE A 148 -3.64 -10.46 5.40
N THR A 149 -3.61 -11.18 6.52
CA THR A 149 -3.11 -10.67 7.80
C THR A 149 -1.79 -11.34 8.20
N ASN A 150 -1.19 -10.87 9.30
CA ASN A 150 0.11 -11.32 9.78
C ASN A 150 1.24 -11.16 8.74
N VAL A 151 1.11 -10.14 7.88
CA VAL A 151 2.13 -9.78 6.91
C VAL A 151 3.25 -9.05 7.66
N LYS A 152 4.43 -9.68 7.73
CA LYS A 152 5.64 -9.06 8.25
C LYS A 152 5.95 -7.77 7.47
N ALA A 153 6.47 -6.74 8.14
CA ALA A 153 6.87 -5.51 7.47
C ALA A 153 7.91 -5.81 6.37
N GLY A 154 7.58 -5.45 5.13
CA GLY A 154 8.44 -5.70 3.97
C GLY A 154 9.64 -4.75 3.93
N ALA A 155 10.72 -5.17 3.30
CA ALA A 155 11.86 -4.29 3.08
C ALA A 155 11.45 -3.12 2.16
N LEU A 156 11.80 -1.89 2.53
CA LEU A 156 11.54 -0.69 1.71
C LEU A 156 12.81 -0.32 0.95
N SER A 157 12.93 -0.81 -0.28
CA SER A 157 14.05 -0.51 -1.18
C SER A 157 13.60 -0.51 -2.64
N LYS A 158 14.44 0.04 -3.53
CA LYS A 158 14.13 0.17 -4.96
C LYS A 158 13.86 -1.17 -5.66
N THR A 159 14.42 -2.26 -5.15
CA THR A 159 14.33 -3.60 -5.77
C THR A 159 13.46 -4.56 -4.97
N SER A 160 12.77 -4.08 -3.93
CA SER A 160 11.97 -4.95 -3.06
C SER A 160 10.75 -5.50 -3.81
N THR A 161 10.46 -6.79 -3.57
CA THR A 161 9.24 -7.47 -4.00
C THR A 161 8.40 -7.94 -2.81
N ASP A 162 8.73 -7.46 -1.60
CA ASP A 162 8.01 -7.81 -0.39
C ASP A 162 6.65 -7.11 -0.35
N ALA A 163 5.64 -7.80 0.16
CA ALA A 163 4.38 -7.15 0.52
C ALA A 163 4.61 -6.15 1.66
N VAL A 164 3.98 -4.99 1.57
CA VAL A 164 3.94 -4.00 2.66
C VAL A 164 2.70 -4.21 3.52
N ASN A 165 2.81 -3.94 4.81
CA ASN A 165 1.68 -4.05 5.73
C ASN A 165 1.13 -2.67 6.16
N GLY A 166 0.01 -2.69 6.88
CA GLY A 166 -0.68 -1.47 7.31
C GLY A 166 0.16 -0.51 8.15
N SER A 167 1.09 -1.00 8.97
CA SER A 167 1.93 -0.14 9.81
C SER A 167 2.88 0.74 8.98
N GLN A 168 3.39 0.21 7.86
CA GLN A 168 4.29 0.95 6.98
C GLN A 168 3.54 2.03 6.20
N LEU A 169 2.35 1.71 5.69
CA LEU A 169 1.50 2.69 5.01
C LEU A 169 1.01 3.79 5.97
N PHE A 170 0.69 3.41 7.22
CA PHE A 170 0.29 4.36 8.26
C PHE A 170 1.41 5.36 8.60
N ALA A 171 2.66 4.90 8.73
CA ALA A 171 3.81 5.78 8.95
C ALA A 171 3.97 6.82 7.82
N THR A 172 3.84 6.38 6.57
CA THR A 172 3.85 7.28 5.40
C THR A 172 2.72 8.30 5.46
N ASN A 173 1.49 7.86 5.75
CA ASN A 173 0.33 8.76 5.85
C ASN A 173 0.48 9.79 6.97
N THR A 174 1.10 9.42 8.10
CA THR A 174 1.42 10.36 9.18
C THR A 174 2.34 11.49 8.70
N ASN A 175 3.38 11.16 7.94
CA ASN A 175 4.29 12.16 7.36
C ASN A 175 3.58 13.07 6.34
N VAL A 176 2.68 12.52 5.52
CA VAL A 176 1.88 13.30 4.56
C VAL A 176 0.96 14.28 5.27
N THR A 177 0.30 13.86 6.35
CA THR A 177 -0.52 14.75 7.18
C THR A 177 0.32 15.85 7.82
N ALA A 178 1.50 15.52 8.36
CA ALA A 178 2.41 16.52 8.94
C ALA A 178 2.83 17.58 7.90
N ASN A 179 3.18 17.15 6.69
CA ASN A 179 3.51 18.05 5.59
C ASN A 179 2.32 18.96 5.22
N THR A 180 1.11 18.40 5.18
CA THR A 180 -0.11 19.18 4.90
C THR A 180 -0.32 20.29 5.94
N THR A 181 -0.14 19.97 7.23
CA THR A 181 -0.20 20.96 8.31
C THR A 181 0.88 22.03 8.16
N ASN A 182 2.11 21.64 7.88
CA ASN A 182 3.23 22.57 7.70
C ASN A 182 2.95 23.55 6.54
N ILE A 183 2.45 23.05 5.41
CA ILE A 183 2.08 23.88 4.25
C ILE A 183 0.95 24.86 4.61
N ASN A 184 -0.07 24.42 5.34
CA ASN A 184 -1.14 25.30 5.80
C ASN A 184 -0.63 26.39 6.74
N ASN A 185 0.30 26.05 7.64
CA ASN A 185 0.90 27.03 8.55
C ASN A 185 1.74 28.05 7.77
N ILE A 186 2.56 27.61 6.82
CA ILE A 186 3.30 28.51 5.92
C ILE A 186 2.32 29.45 5.19
N THR A 187 1.25 28.89 4.62
CA THR A 187 0.23 29.68 3.91
C THR A 187 -0.40 30.72 4.84
N LYS A 188 -0.77 30.35 6.07
CA LYS A 188 -1.30 31.29 7.06
C LYS A 188 -0.30 32.39 7.41
N THR A 189 0.97 32.04 7.60
CA THR A 189 2.03 33.03 7.89
C THR A 189 2.17 34.01 6.73
N LEU A 190 2.19 33.53 5.49
CA LEU A 190 2.25 34.39 4.31
C LEU A 190 1.01 35.28 4.16
N SER A 191 -0.19 34.73 4.34
CA SER A 191 -1.44 35.50 4.32
C SER A 191 -1.55 36.51 5.46
N SER A 192 -0.91 36.25 6.60
CA SER A 192 -0.89 37.19 7.73
C SER A 192 0.03 38.39 7.49
N GLY A 193 0.93 38.32 6.51
CA GLY A 193 1.79 39.42 6.13
C GLY A 193 2.76 39.87 7.22
N PHE A 194 3.23 41.11 7.13
CA PHE A 194 3.97 41.79 8.21
C PHE A 194 3.36 43.14 8.53
N LYS A 195 3.47 43.59 9.78
CA LYS A 195 2.91 44.86 10.21
C LYS A 195 3.88 46.01 9.94
N VAL A 196 3.36 47.11 9.39
CA VAL A 196 4.07 48.38 9.21
C VAL A 196 3.37 49.44 10.05
N LYS A 197 4.13 50.23 10.81
CA LYS A 197 3.61 51.34 11.61
C LYS A 197 4.24 52.65 11.17
N ALA A 198 3.41 53.64 10.85
CA ALA A 198 3.82 54.99 10.51
C ALA A 198 3.09 55.98 11.44
N GLY A 199 3.84 56.64 12.33
CA GLY A 199 3.25 57.44 13.40
C GLY A 199 2.33 56.61 14.30
N ASN A 200 1.06 56.99 14.38
CA ASN A 200 0.04 56.29 15.17
C ASN A 200 -0.77 55.25 14.37
N THR A 201 -0.57 55.16 13.05
CA THR A 201 -1.30 54.23 12.18
C THR A 201 -0.48 52.96 11.98
N ALA A 202 -1.13 51.79 12.08
CA ALA A 202 -0.52 50.49 11.79
C ALA A 202 -1.35 49.76 10.74
N GLU A 203 -0.68 49.20 9.74
CA GLU A 203 -1.27 48.42 8.65
C GLU A 203 -0.55 47.07 8.52
N THR A 204 -1.21 46.10 7.89
CA THR A 204 -0.61 44.81 7.56
C THR A 204 -0.35 44.77 6.06
N VAL A 205 0.87 44.40 5.68
CA VAL A 205 1.26 44.23 4.28
C VAL A 205 1.20 42.74 3.94
N GLY A 206 0.26 42.37 3.08
CA GLY A 206 0.10 41.01 2.59
C GLY A 206 1.35 40.51 1.85
N LEU A 207 1.77 39.27 2.10
CA LEU A 207 2.90 38.62 1.41
C LEU A 207 2.41 37.59 0.37
N ASP A 208 1.14 37.62 -0.02
CA ASP A 208 0.64 36.73 -1.04
C ASP A 208 1.23 37.09 -2.43
N ASN A 209 1.60 36.09 -3.21
CA ASN A 209 2.25 36.29 -4.52
C ASN A 209 1.23 36.48 -5.66
N LYS A 210 -0.08 36.54 -5.36
CA LYS A 210 -1.10 36.78 -6.39
C LYS A 210 -1.40 38.26 -6.54
N ASN A 211 -1.44 38.98 -5.42
CA ASN A 211 -1.66 40.42 -5.34
C ASN A 211 -0.68 41.04 -4.31
N PRO A 212 0.63 41.08 -4.61
CA PRO A 212 1.60 41.58 -3.65
C PRO A 212 1.33 43.06 -3.33
N GLU A 213 1.22 43.37 -2.04
CA GLU A 213 1.08 44.74 -1.58
C GLU A 213 2.46 45.45 -1.56
N THR A 214 2.46 46.75 -1.84
CA THR A 214 3.68 47.57 -1.83
C THR A 214 3.57 48.65 -0.76
N VAL A 215 4.63 48.78 0.04
CA VAL A 215 4.78 49.92 0.95
C VAL A 215 5.55 51.02 0.21
N GLU A 216 4.86 52.11 -0.11
CA GLU A 216 5.48 53.28 -0.76
C GLU A 216 5.91 54.33 0.28
N PHE A 217 7.17 54.76 0.20
CA PHE A 217 7.71 55.86 1.02
C PHE A 217 7.83 57.11 0.13
N LYS A 218 6.87 58.03 0.25
CA LYS A 218 6.79 59.22 -0.61
C LYS A 218 7.07 60.51 0.16
N ALA A 219 7.88 61.40 -0.41
CA ALA A 219 7.94 62.79 0.02
C ALA A 219 6.78 63.58 -0.61
N VAL A 220 5.99 64.28 0.20
CA VAL A 220 4.92 65.16 -0.27
C VAL A 220 5.44 66.59 -0.31
N SER A 221 6.32 66.87 -1.26
CA SER A 221 6.91 68.20 -1.47
C SER A 221 6.98 68.46 -2.98
N GLU A 222 6.24 69.47 -3.46
CA GLU A 222 6.22 69.84 -4.89
C GLU A 222 7.53 70.49 -5.36
N ASN A 223 8.43 70.81 -4.43
CA ASN A 223 9.67 71.53 -4.67
C ASN A 223 10.92 70.76 -4.22
N ASN A 224 10.80 69.45 -3.97
CA ASN A 224 11.90 68.59 -3.52
C ASN A 224 12.62 69.06 -2.24
N SER A 225 12.00 69.89 -1.40
CA SER A 225 12.60 70.31 -0.11
C SER A 225 12.84 69.13 0.84
N LEU A 226 12.08 68.05 0.67
CA LEU A 226 12.32 66.74 1.26
C LEU A 226 12.29 65.69 0.13
N THR A 227 13.27 64.80 0.12
CA THR A 227 13.30 63.64 -0.78
C THR A 227 13.48 62.34 0.00
N VAL A 228 12.98 61.25 -0.55
CA VAL A 228 13.17 59.89 -0.02
C VAL A 228 13.91 59.07 -1.05
N GLY A 229 15.05 58.49 -0.66
CA GLY A 229 15.81 57.54 -1.47
C GLY A 229 15.80 56.16 -0.84
N ILE A 230 15.86 55.12 -1.67
CA ILE A 230 16.08 53.73 -1.22
C ILE A 230 17.38 53.24 -1.83
N THR A 231 18.31 52.80 -0.99
CA THR A 231 19.51 52.08 -1.43
C THR A 231 19.42 50.62 -0.98
N LYS A 232 19.98 49.73 -1.79
CA LYS A 232 20.01 48.29 -1.52
C LYS A 232 21.45 47.89 -1.20
N ASP A 233 21.64 47.21 -0.10
CA ASP A 233 22.87 46.49 0.20
C ASP A 233 22.61 44.99 0.01
N ASP A 234 23.15 44.42 -1.06
CA ASP A 234 23.00 43.00 -1.41
C ASP A 234 23.79 42.07 -0.47
N THR A 235 24.83 42.57 0.19
CA THR A 235 25.65 41.77 1.10
C THR A 235 24.90 41.53 2.40
N THR A 236 24.33 42.60 2.96
CA THR A 236 23.56 42.53 4.22
C THR A 236 22.08 42.27 4.00
N HIS A 237 21.63 42.16 2.74
CA HIS A 237 20.21 42.01 2.37
C HIS A 237 19.32 43.12 2.94
N THR A 238 19.88 44.32 3.14
CA THR A 238 19.20 45.45 3.77
C THR A 238 18.76 46.47 2.73
N LYS A 239 17.54 46.99 2.88
CA LYS A 239 17.07 48.19 2.17
C LYS A 239 17.14 49.37 3.13
N ILE A 240 17.90 50.41 2.77
CA ILE A 240 18.05 51.61 3.58
C ILE A 240 17.16 52.70 2.99
N ILE A 241 16.28 53.24 3.82
CA ILE A 241 15.43 54.38 3.48
C ILE A 241 16.11 55.63 4.01
N THR A 242 16.50 56.53 3.11
CA THR A 242 17.19 57.77 3.46
C THR A 242 16.28 58.96 3.19
N TYR A 243 16.04 59.75 4.23
CA TYR A 243 15.35 61.04 4.13
C TYR A 243 16.40 62.15 4.00
N THR A 244 16.33 62.92 2.92
CA THR A 244 17.28 64.01 2.67
C THR A 244 16.53 65.32 2.54
N LEU A 245 16.99 66.32 3.29
CA LEU A 245 16.55 67.69 3.18
C LEU A 245 17.41 68.41 2.15
N ALA A 246 16.78 69.26 1.33
CA ALA A 246 17.52 70.17 0.48
C ALA A 246 18.26 71.22 1.33
N ASP A 247 19.41 71.71 0.85
CA ASP A 247 20.16 72.78 1.53
C ASP A 247 19.31 74.04 1.74
N ASN A 248 18.39 74.32 0.80
CA ASN A 248 17.39 75.39 0.91
C ASN A 248 15.99 74.79 1.04
N LEU A 249 15.35 75.00 2.19
CA LEU A 249 13.99 74.53 2.45
C LEU A 249 12.98 75.56 1.97
N THR A 250 12.08 75.13 1.10
CA THR A 250 10.96 75.96 0.62
C THR A 250 9.66 75.37 1.17
N PHE A 251 9.01 76.08 2.09
CA PHE A 251 7.76 75.64 2.70
C PHE A 251 6.56 76.30 2.00
N GLY A 252 5.58 75.50 1.58
CA GLY A 252 4.37 75.97 0.89
C GLY A 252 4.48 76.02 -0.64
N LYS A 253 3.34 76.24 -1.33
CA LYS A 253 3.28 76.48 -2.78
C LYS A 253 3.57 77.95 -3.07
N ALA A 254 4.03 78.26 -4.28
CA ALA A 254 3.98 79.63 -4.77
C ALA A 254 2.54 80.14 -4.67
N GLY A 255 2.35 81.32 -4.09
CA GLY A 255 1.05 81.96 -4.06
C GLY A 255 0.45 82.09 -5.45
N GLU A 256 -0.84 81.81 -5.61
CA GLU A 256 -1.55 82.38 -6.75
C GLU A 256 -1.43 83.92 -6.67
N LYS A 257 -1.44 84.63 -7.80
CA LYS A 257 -1.29 86.09 -7.83
C LYS A 257 -2.18 86.74 -6.76
N GLY A 258 -1.58 87.21 -5.67
CA GLY A 258 -2.25 87.88 -4.54
C GLY A 258 -2.46 87.06 -3.26
N LYS A 259 -1.99 85.80 -3.14
CA LYS A 259 -2.00 85.02 -1.87
C LYS A 259 -0.58 84.58 -1.48
N ASP A 260 0.13 85.38 -0.70
CA ASP A 260 1.52 85.09 -0.32
C ASP A 260 1.63 83.90 0.65
N GLY A 261 2.66 83.05 0.46
CA GLY A 261 2.99 81.97 1.38
C GLY A 261 3.64 82.51 2.66
N THR A 262 3.30 81.96 3.83
CA THR A 262 3.88 82.36 5.12
C THR A 262 4.68 81.20 5.73
N ILE A 263 5.86 81.52 6.27
CA ILE A 263 6.59 80.62 7.18
C ILE A 263 6.30 81.13 8.60
N GLY A 264 5.43 80.42 9.32
CA GLY A 264 5.07 80.79 10.70
C GLY A 264 5.98 80.09 11.71
N VAL A 265 6.48 80.83 12.69
CA VAL A 265 6.95 80.25 13.97
C VAL A 265 5.80 80.37 14.98
N ASN A 266 5.31 79.23 15.48
CA ASN A 266 4.20 79.22 16.44
C ASN A 266 4.75 79.43 17.87
N GLY A 267 4.52 80.61 18.45
CA GLY A 267 4.60 80.83 19.89
C GLY A 267 3.25 80.52 20.56
N LYS A 268 3.14 80.73 21.89
CA LYS A 268 1.85 80.67 22.62
C LYS A 268 0.73 81.39 21.85
N ASP A 269 -0.54 80.98 22.05
CA ASP A 269 -1.70 81.52 21.34
C ASP A 269 -1.61 83.02 21.06
N GLY A 270 -1.62 83.36 19.77
CA GLY A 270 -1.60 84.72 19.25
C GLY A 270 -0.24 85.40 19.13
N SER A 271 0.91 84.73 19.37
CA SER A 271 2.25 85.30 19.12
C SER A 271 2.93 84.59 17.93
N SER A 272 3.21 85.32 16.85
CA SER A 272 3.90 84.78 15.67
C SER A 272 4.93 85.75 15.10
N VAL A 273 6.00 85.21 14.52
CA VAL A 273 6.90 85.96 13.63
C VAL A 273 6.64 85.46 12.21
N VAL A 274 6.38 86.38 11.29
CA VAL A 274 6.10 86.08 9.88
C VAL A 274 7.14 86.76 9.02
N ILE A 275 7.86 86.01 8.18
CA ILE A 275 8.75 86.57 7.17
C ILE A 275 7.99 86.57 5.84
N ASN A 276 7.85 87.76 5.24
CA ASN A 276 7.05 87.97 4.04
C ASN A 276 7.94 87.88 2.79
N GLY A 277 7.78 86.81 2.00
CA GLY A 277 8.65 86.56 0.84
C GLY A 277 8.53 87.62 -0.27
N LYS A 278 7.42 88.37 -0.32
CA LYS A 278 7.18 89.40 -1.35
C LYS A 278 8.09 90.62 -1.19
N ASP A 279 8.31 91.06 0.04
CA ASP A 279 8.98 92.33 0.31
C ASP A 279 10.05 92.22 1.41
N GLY A 280 10.32 91.00 1.88
CA GLY A 280 11.33 90.69 2.88
C GLY A 280 10.99 91.19 4.29
N SER A 281 9.77 91.67 4.52
CA SER A 281 9.39 92.20 5.83
C SER A 281 9.29 91.10 6.90
N ILE A 282 9.65 91.44 8.13
CA ILE A 282 9.47 90.59 9.32
C ILE A 282 8.36 91.20 10.16
N GLY A 283 7.21 90.52 10.23
CA GLY A 283 6.10 90.86 11.10
C GLY A 283 6.26 90.20 12.48
N LEU A 284 6.15 90.97 13.55
CA LEU A 284 6.17 90.55 14.95
C LEU A 284 4.79 90.83 15.55
N ASN A 285 3.90 89.84 15.58
CA ASN A 285 2.55 90.01 16.11
C ASN A 285 2.49 89.64 17.60
N GLY A 286 2.00 90.58 18.43
CA GLY A 286 1.61 90.32 19.82
C GLY A 286 0.27 89.59 19.95
N THR A 287 -0.05 89.13 21.17
CA THR A 287 -1.25 88.33 21.52
C THR A 287 -2.52 88.82 20.81
N ASN A 288 -3.22 87.90 20.11
CA ASN A 288 -4.43 88.14 19.32
C ASN A 288 -4.26 89.02 18.05
N GLY A 289 -3.04 89.18 17.54
CA GLY A 289 -2.77 89.83 16.26
C GLY A 289 -2.93 91.36 16.26
N GLN A 290 -3.20 91.98 17.42
CA GLN A 290 -3.53 93.42 17.49
C GLN A 290 -2.32 94.36 17.58
N ASN A 291 -1.11 93.84 17.83
CA ASN A 291 0.10 94.66 18.01
C ASN A 291 1.22 94.21 17.05
N GLY A 292 0.94 94.17 15.75
CA GLY A 292 1.92 93.75 14.74
C GLY A 292 2.92 94.84 14.38
N LEU A 293 4.19 94.69 14.80
CA LEU A 293 5.31 95.48 14.27
C LEU A 293 5.79 94.85 12.97
N SER A 294 5.91 95.63 11.89
CA SER A 294 6.54 95.15 10.64
C SER A 294 7.85 95.86 10.38
N ILE A 295 8.90 95.11 10.05
CA ILE A 295 10.23 95.63 9.76
C ILE A 295 10.58 95.29 8.31
N ARG A 296 10.84 96.28 7.44
CA ARG A 296 11.25 96.07 6.03
C ARG A 296 12.43 96.94 5.63
N GLY A 297 13.22 96.50 4.65
CA GLY A 297 14.13 97.37 3.91
C GLY A 297 13.41 98.22 2.85
N GLU A 298 13.81 99.49 2.67
CA GLU A 298 13.36 100.34 1.55
C GLU A 298 14.34 100.27 0.37
N LYS A 299 13.84 100.36 -0.86
CA LYS A 299 14.67 100.26 -2.08
C LYS A 299 15.45 101.56 -2.27
N GLY A 300 16.71 101.58 -1.86
CA GLY A 300 17.62 102.70 -2.13
C GLY A 300 17.88 102.87 -3.63
N THR A 301 18.05 104.12 -4.09
CA THR A 301 18.54 104.41 -5.44
C THR A 301 19.99 103.92 -5.59
N GLU A 302 20.35 103.37 -6.76
CA GLU A 302 21.71 102.92 -7.06
C GLU A 302 22.69 104.11 -6.91
N GLY A 303 23.70 103.96 -6.05
CA GLY A 303 24.69 105.01 -5.83
C GLY A 303 25.55 105.17 -7.09
N LYS A 304 25.38 106.28 -7.82
CA LYS A 304 26.30 106.63 -8.91
C LYS A 304 27.65 107.07 -8.33
N PRO A 305 28.78 106.55 -8.82
CA PRO A 305 30.09 107.04 -8.39
C PRO A 305 30.21 108.55 -8.68
N SER A 306 30.64 109.30 -7.66
CA SER A 306 31.01 110.72 -7.74
C SER A 306 29.88 111.76 -7.82
N VAL A 307 28.70 111.47 -7.28
CA VAL A 307 27.82 112.52 -6.75
C VAL A 307 27.49 112.22 -5.30
N ASP A 308 27.87 113.11 -4.38
CA ASP A 308 27.46 113.05 -2.98
C ASP A 308 25.93 113.16 -2.92
N GLY A 309 25.27 112.01 -2.81
CA GLY A 309 23.82 111.93 -2.74
C GLY A 309 23.31 112.48 -1.41
N THR A 310 22.49 113.53 -1.48
CA THR A 310 21.64 114.07 -0.41
C THR A 310 20.48 113.15 -0.01
N THR A 311 20.62 111.84 -0.22
CA THR A 311 19.56 110.89 0.08
C THR A 311 19.67 110.40 1.53
N THR A 312 18.73 110.83 2.37
CA THR A 312 18.39 110.15 3.63
C THR A 312 17.80 108.79 3.28
N ILE A 313 18.66 107.81 2.98
CA ILE A 313 18.17 106.47 2.63
C ILE A 313 17.70 105.80 3.93
N LYS A 314 16.38 105.74 4.16
CA LYS A 314 15.80 104.90 5.22
C LYS A 314 16.13 103.46 4.88
N ARG A 315 17.06 102.86 5.62
CA ARG A 315 17.48 101.46 5.37
C ARG A 315 16.56 100.45 6.03
N ILE A 316 15.83 100.85 7.06
CA ILE A 316 14.88 100.03 7.82
C ILE A 316 13.63 100.89 8.07
N VAL A 317 12.48 100.40 7.65
CA VAL A 317 11.14 100.98 7.87
C VAL A 317 10.46 100.11 8.92
N ILE A 318 10.00 100.73 10.01
CA ILE A 318 9.24 100.06 11.06
C ILE A 318 7.84 100.64 11.03
N THR A 319 6.85 99.83 10.66
CA THR A 319 5.46 100.30 10.63
C THR A 319 4.71 99.78 11.84
N ASP A 320 4.18 100.72 12.63
CA ASP A 320 3.28 100.44 13.74
C ASP A 320 1.89 100.02 13.23
N PRO A 321 1.06 99.32 14.04
CA PRO A 321 -0.24 98.76 13.63
C PRO A 321 -1.20 99.76 12.96
N ASP A 322 -1.09 101.04 13.27
CA ASP A 322 -2.00 102.09 12.81
C ASP A 322 -1.56 102.76 11.49
N GLY A 323 -0.45 102.34 10.90
CA GLY A 323 0.06 102.85 9.61
C GLY A 323 0.48 104.34 9.62
N LYS A 324 0.55 104.96 10.80
CA LYS A 324 0.79 106.40 10.97
C LYS A 324 2.25 106.80 11.07
N ASN A 325 3.16 105.84 11.21
CA ASN A 325 4.61 106.08 11.21
C ASN A 325 5.33 105.05 10.32
N PRO A 326 6.01 105.48 9.24
CA PRO A 326 7.01 104.69 8.53
C PRO A 326 8.43 104.89 9.08
#